data_AF-A0A285UXR0-F1
#
_entry.id   AF-A0A285UXR0-F1
#
_cell.length_a   1.000
_cell.length_b   1.000
_cell.length_c   1.000
_cell.angle_alpha   90.00
_cell.angle_beta   90.00
_cell.angle_gamma   90.00
#
_symmetry.space_group_name_H-M   'P 1'
#
loop_
_entity.id
_entity.type
_entity.pdbx_description
1 polymer ?
#
loop_
_entity_poly.entity_id
_entity_poly.type
_entity_poly.pdbx_seq_one_letter_code
_entity_poly.pdbx_strand_id
1 'polypeptide(L)'
;MPFPGVVRLGVPALVLAAVAACGPADDPRPAGATAAVPSYEAPHGAPGFCARLAAVGGLDRLPASMGELLDGPDVEARTQVSQVARDLRTVLADVRDEGGHEEVAAALEDLVRGLGAVVDGPITGPVADAVSGGLRQVGTVTQPACGFPT
;
A
#
# COMPACT_ATOMS: atom_id res chain seq x y z
N MET A 1 27.36 -59.76 14.01
CA MET A 1 26.42 -60.58 14.82
C MET A 1 26.23 -59.89 16.16
N PRO A 2 25.06 -59.96 16.82
CA PRO A 2 23.68 -59.54 16.51
C PRO A 2 23.44 -58.09 17.05
N PHE A 3 22.31 -57.38 16.84
CA PHE A 3 21.09 -57.46 17.65
C PHE A 3 19.83 -57.03 16.85
N PRO A 4 18.70 -57.72 17.08
CA PRO A 4 17.40 -57.47 16.48
C PRO A 4 16.58 -56.47 17.30
N GLY A 5 15.44 -56.02 16.77
CA GLY A 5 14.33 -55.58 17.61
C GLY A 5 13.54 -54.40 17.07
N VAL A 6 12.68 -54.69 16.10
CA VAL A 6 11.63 -53.77 15.64
C VAL A 6 10.42 -53.89 16.59
N VAL A 7 9.69 -52.78 16.71
CA VAL A 7 8.28 -52.63 17.12
C VAL A 7 7.99 -52.52 18.62
N ARG A 8 7.71 -51.29 19.05
CA ARG A 8 6.41 -51.01 19.68
C ARG A 8 5.76 -49.77 19.10
N LEU A 9 4.59 -50.01 18.50
CA LEU A 9 3.56 -49.05 18.17
C LEU A 9 3.22 -48.19 19.38
N GLY A 10 3.19 -46.87 19.16
CA GLY A 10 2.65 -45.89 20.07
C GLY A 10 2.22 -44.65 19.30
N VAL A 11 1.24 -44.81 18.41
CA VAL A 11 0.49 -43.66 17.90
C VAL A 11 -0.67 -43.44 18.86
N PRO A 12 -0.75 -42.26 19.48
CA PRO A 12 -1.99 -41.52 19.39
C PRO A 12 -1.73 -40.12 18.84
N ALA A 13 -2.58 -39.78 17.89
CA ALA A 13 -2.80 -38.46 17.33
C ALA A 13 -2.76 -37.34 18.39
N LEU A 14 -1.88 -36.38 18.18
CA LEU A 14 -2.16 -34.98 18.47
C LEU A 14 -1.81 -34.17 17.22
N VAL A 15 -2.73 -34.27 16.25
CA VAL A 15 -2.96 -33.19 15.29
C VAL A 15 -3.54 -32.05 16.12
N LEU A 16 -2.71 -31.11 16.52
CA LEU A 16 -3.16 -29.79 16.93
C LEU A 16 -2.40 -28.77 16.10
N ALA A 17 -3.07 -28.46 14.98
CA ALA A 17 -2.83 -27.30 14.17
C ALA A 17 -2.74 -26.06 15.07
N ALA A 18 -1.53 -25.51 15.18
CA ALA A 18 -1.32 -24.13 15.57
C ALA A 18 -0.85 -23.35 14.34
N VAL A 19 -1.64 -23.40 13.27
CA VAL A 19 -1.73 -22.26 12.34
C VAL A 19 -2.59 -21.21 13.03
N ALA A 20 -2.00 -20.61 14.07
CA ALA A 20 -2.55 -19.42 14.69
C ALA A 20 -2.28 -18.26 13.73
N ALA A 21 -3.35 -17.88 13.04
CA ALA A 21 -3.56 -16.55 12.48
C ALA A 21 -2.50 -16.04 11.50
N CYS A 22 -2.65 -16.44 10.23
CA CYS A 22 -2.47 -15.46 9.15
C CYS A 22 -3.69 -14.52 9.20
N GLY A 23 -3.71 -13.62 10.19
CA GLY A 23 -4.55 -12.44 10.12
C GLY A 23 -4.07 -11.56 8.97
N PRO A 24 -4.91 -10.67 8.41
CA PRO A 24 -4.37 -9.65 7.53
C PRO A 24 -3.26 -8.96 8.31
N ALA A 25 -2.06 -8.91 7.75
CA ALA A 25 -0.99 -8.10 8.27
C ALA A 25 -1.42 -6.64 8.09
N ASP A 26 -2.25 -6.15 9.02
CA ASP A 26 -2.20 -4.77 9.46
C ASP A 26 -0.85 -4.63 10.16
N ASP A 27 0.21 -4.54 9.34
CA ASP A 27 1.52 -4.13 9.82
C ASP A 27 1.28 -2.81 10.57
N PRO A 28 1.58 -2.73 11.88
CA PRO A 28 1.37 -1.51 12.63
C PRO A 28 2.21 -0.44 11.94
N ARG A 29 1.50 0.50 11.28
CA ARG A 29 2.10 1.62 10.57
C ARG A 29 3.15 2.24 11.50
N PRO A 30 4.41 2.45 11.06
CA PRO A 30 5.44 3.01 11.92
C PRO A 30 4.90 4.28 12.57
N ALA A 31 4.92 4.32 13.91
CA ALA A 31 4.42 5.44 14.70
C ALA A 31 5.16 6.72 14.27
N GLY A 32 4.55 7.52 13.41
CA GLY A 32 5.19 8.68 12.79
C GLY A 32 4.81 8.93 11.32
N ALA A 33 4.11 8.00 10.66
CA ALA A 33 3.49 8.28 9.35
C ALA A 33 2.24 9.16 9.54
N THR A 34 2.38 10.45 9.23
CA THR A 34 1.27 11.41 9.15
C THR A 34 0.30 10.98 8.05
N ALA A 35 -1.00 10.90 8.38
CA ALA A 35 -2.05 10.65 7.40
C ALA A 35 -2.01 11.71 6.29
N ALA A 36 -2.33 11.34 5.05
CA ALA A 36 -2.38 12.27 3.92
C ALA A 36 -3.37 13.41 4.16
N VAL A 37 -4.51 13.10 4.78
CA VAL A 37 -5.51 14.09 5.17
C VAL A 37 -5.76 13.95 6.67
N PRO A 38 -5.02 14.69 7.52
CA PRO A 38 -5.22 14.63 8.96
C PRO A 38 -6.63 15.12 9.31
N SER A 39 -7.26 14.44 10.26
CA SER A 39 -8.63 14.75 10.72
C SER A 39 -9.71 14.63 9.64
N TYR A 40 -9.48 13.85 8.58
CA TYR A 40 -10.52 13.53 7.62
C TYR A 40 -11.63 12.69 8.26
N GLU A 41 -12.84 13.25 8.27
CA GLU A 41 -14.07 12.52 8.56
C GLU A 41 -14.82 12.32 7.24
N ALA A 42 -15.05 11.05 6.89
CA ALA A 42 -15.73 10.72 5.64
C ALA A 42 -17.18 11.25 5.66
N PRO A 43 -17.63 11.97 4.61
CA PRO A 43 -19.00 12.43 4.53
C PRO A 43 -19.96 11.24 4.46
N HIS A 44 -21.22 11.47 4.85
CA HIS A 44 -22.21 10.40 4.86
C HIS A 44 -22.42 9.84 3.44
N GLY A 45 -22.30 8.52 3.29
CA GLY A 45 -22.38 7.84 1.98
C GLY A 45 -21.07 7.83 1.19
N ALA A 46 -19.97 8.34 1.74
CA ALA A 46 -18.65 8.17 1.12
C ALA A 46 -18.25 6.68 1.05
N PRO A 47 -17.60 6.26 -0.04
CA PRO A 47 -17.02 4.93 -0.16
C PRO A 47 -16.03 4.58 0.97
N GLY A 48 -15.90 3.30 1.28
CA GLY A 48 -15.04 2.82 2.37
C GLY A 48 -13.56 3.13 2.10
N PHE A 49 -13.14 3.00 0.84
CA PHE A 49 -11.79 3.30 0.39
C PHE A 49 -11.36 4.75 0.67
N CYS A 50 -12.29 5.71 0.80
CA CYS A 50 -11.96 7.12 1.03
C CYS A 50 -11.24 7.34 2.38
N ALA A 51 -11.68 6.64 3.43
CA ALA A 51 -11.02 6.71 4.74
C ALA A 51 -9.61 6.08 4.69
N ARG A 52 -9.45 4.96 3.96
CA ARG A 52 -8.13 4.34 3.78
C ARG A 52 -7.20 5.22 2.96
N LEU A 53 -7.70 5.83 1.89
CA LEU A 53 -6.94 6.76 1.05
C LEU A 53 -6.46 7.98 1.85
N ALA A 54 -7.34 8.58 2.66
CA ALA A 54 -6.96 9.67 3.57
C ALA A 54 -5.90 9.25 4.60
N ALA A 55 -5.92 7.99 5.02
CA ALA A 55 -4.97 7.43 5.97
C ALA A 55 -3.64 6.99 5.34
N VAL A 56 -3.48 7.02 4.01
CA VAL A 56 -2.20 6.68 3.36
C VAL A 56 -1.13 7.65 3.86
N GLY A 57 -0.14 7.11 4.58
CA GLY A 57 0.93 7.92 5.14
C GLY A 57 2.01 8.21 4.12
N GLY A 58 2.64 9.39 4.21
CA GLY A 58 3.81 9.75 3.39
C GLY A 58 3.50 10.23 1.98
N LEU A 59 2.22 10.37 1.59
CA LEU A 59 1.84 11.04 0.34
C LEU A 59 2.30 12.51 0.30
N ASP A 60 2.28 13.18 1.46
CA ASP A 60 2.77 14.55 1.67
C ASP A 60 4.29 14.68 1.45
N ARG A 61 5.05 13.65 1.80
CA ARG A 61 6.51 13.60 1.67
C ARG A 61 6.99 13.12 0.31
N LEU A 62 6.10 12.50 -0.49
CA LEU A 62 6.46 11.92 -1.77
C LEU A 62 7.14 12.90 -2.74
N PRO A 63 6.72 14.17 -2.88
CA PRO A 63 7.43 15.14 -3.72
C PRO A 63 8.89 15.37 -3.29
N ALA A 64 9.15 15.40 -1.98
CA ALA A 64 10.50 15.57 -1.45
C ALA A 64 11.36 14.33 -1.74
N SER A 65 10.85 13.12 -1.46
CA SER A 65 11.56 11.87 -1.77
C SER A 65 11.86 11.74 -3.26
N MET A 66 10.95 12.17 -4.14
CA MET A 66 11.18 12.17 -5.58
C MET A 66 12.29 13.16 -5.98
N GLY A 67 12.38 14.32 -5.32
CA GLY A 67 13.46 15.28 -5.49
C GLY A 67 14.82 14.70 -5.09
N GLU A 68 14.89 14.08 -3.91
CA GLU A 68 16.11 13.41 -3.41
C GLU A 68 16.60 12.34 -4.39
N LEU A 69 15.68 11.55 -4.95
CA LEU A 69 16.00 10.53 -5.95
C LEU A 69 16.51 11.11 -7.28
N LEU A 70 16.04 12.31 -7.66
CA LEU A 70 16.51 13.00 -8.87
C LEU A 70 17.94 13.54 -8.70
N ASP A 71 18.30 13.93 -7.47
CA ASP A 71 19.63 14.42 -7.14
C ASP A 71 20.66 13.27 -6.98
N GLY A 72 20.21 12.07 -6.65
CA GLY A 72 21.07 10.89 -6.57
C GLY A 72 20.38 9.65 -6.00
N PRO A 73 21.10 8.50 -5.91
CA PRO A 73 20.56 7.31 -5.31
C PRO A 73 20.36 7.50 -3.79
N ASP A 74 19.10 7.56 -3.37
CA ASP A 74 18.72 7.64 -1.96
C ASP A 74 17.86 6.43 -1.56
N VAL A 75 18.34 5.67 -0.58
CA VAL A 75 17.69 4.44 -0.10
C VAL A 75 16.47 4.75 0.78
N GLU A 76 16.52 5.81 1.56
CA GLU A 76 15.42 6.23 2.43
C GLU A 76 14.25 6.73 1.57
N ALA A 77 14.53 7.61 0.61
CA ALA A 77 13.55 8.09 -0.35
C ALA A 77 12.92 6.94 -1.14
N ARG A 78 13.71 5.97 -1.62
CA ARG A 78 13.20 4.79 -2.33
C ARG A 78 12.34 3.90 -1.43
N THR A 79 12.72 3.75 -0.17
CA THR A 79 11.94 2.99 0.83
C THR A 79 10.60 3.66 1.08
N GLN A 80 10.58 4.99 1.20
CA GLN A 80 9.36 5.77 1.39
C GLN A 80 8.42 5.64 0.17
N VAL A 81 8.95 5.80 -1.05
CA VAL A 81 8.17 5.60 -2.30
C VAL A 81 7.60 4.17 -2.36
N SER A 82 8.40 3.16 -2.00
CA SER A 82 7.95 1.75 -1.96
C SER A 82 6.85 1.50 -0.94
N GLN A 83 6.90 2.16 0.22
CA GLN A 83 5.85 2.07 1.22
C GLN A 83 4.55 2.71 0.72
N VAL A 84 4.61 3.91 0.14
CA VAL A 84 3.42 4.57 -0.42
C VAL A 84 2.82 3.73 -1.57
N ALA A 85 3.66 3.16 -2.43
CA ALA A 85 3.20 2.27 -3.50
C ALA A 85 2.48 1.02 -2.96
N ARG A 86 2.92 0.46 -1.82
CA ARG A 86 2.23 -0.67 -1.17
C ARG A 86 0.89 -0.25 -0.57
N ASP A 87 0.86 0.86 0.15
CA ASP A 87 -0.37 1.37 0.76
C ASP A 87 -1.44 1.70 -0.32
N LEU A 88 -1.03 2.30 -1.44
CA LEU A 88 -1.93 2.60 -2.55
C LEU A 88 -2.42 1.34 -3.28
N ARG A 89 -1.65 0.24 -3.32
CA ARG A 89 -2.12 -1.05 -3.83
C ARG A 89 -3.24 -1.62 -2.97
N THR A 90 -3.16 -1.45 -1.65
CA THR A 90 -4.23 -1.85 -0.74
C THR A 90 -5.49 -1.01 -0.98
N VAL A 91 -5.36 0.30 -1.14
CA VAL A 91 -6.52 1.16 -1.51
C VAL A 91 -7.10 0.75 -2.86
N LEU A 92 -6.26 0.45 -3.85
CA LEU A 92 -6.73 -0.03 -5.16
C LEU A 92 -7.51 -1.34 -5.06
N ALA A 93 -7.10 -2.25 -4.17
CA ALA A 93 -7.85 -3.48 -3.91
C ALA A 93 -9.24 -3.16 -3.34
N ASP A 94 -9.32 -2.29 -2.32
CA ASP A 94 -10.59 -1.87 -1.73
C ASP A 94 -11.52 -1.22 -2.77
N VAL A 95 -11.00 -0.33 -3.62
CA VAL A 95 -11.78 0.32 -4.71
C VAL A 95 -12.36 -0.72 -5.67
N ARG A 96 -11.58 -1.76 -6.00
CA ARG A 96 -12.02 -2.82 -6.92
C ARG A 96 -13.05 -3.75 -6.26
N ASP A 97 -12.87 -4.04 -4.98
CA ASP A 97 -13.77 -4.90 -4.21
C ASP A 97 -15.13 -4.21 -3.96
N GLU A 98 -15.13 -2.89 -3.74
CA GLU A 98 -16.36 -2.09 -3.61
C GLU A 98 -17.11 -1.96 -4.95
N GLY A 99 -16.39 -1.84 -6.07
CA GLY A 99 -16.95 -1.72 -7.41
C GLY A 99 -17.58 -0.34 -7.72
N GLY A 100 -17.87 -0.05 -9.00
CA GLY A 100 -18.51 1.20 -9.41
C GLY A 100 -17.61 2.45 -9.36
N HIS A 101 -16.30 2.24 -9.22
CA HIS A 101 -15.28 3.28 -9.09
C HIS A 101 -14.12 3.07 -10.08
N GLU A 102 -14.43 2.70 -11.32
CA GLU A 102 -13.46 2.30 -12.35
C GLU A 102 -12.45 3.40 -12.68
N GLU A 103 -12.88 4.67 -12.69
CA GLU A 103 -11.99 5.81 -12.91
C GLU A 103 -10.99 6.00 -11.77
N VAL A 104 -11.43 5.79 -10.53
CA VAL A 104 -10.55 5.83 -9.35
C VAL A 104 -9.57 4.67 -9.38
N ALA A 105 -10.04 3.47 -9.72
CA ALA A 105 -9.19 2.29 -9.85
C ALA A 105 -8.11 2.48 -10.93
N ALA A 106 -8.47 3.02 -12.09
CA ALA A 106 -7.52 3.30 -13.16
C ALA A 106 -6.47 4.35 -12.75
N ALA A 107 -6.89 5.45 -12.12
CA ALA A 107 -5.97 6.48 -11.66
C ALA A 107 -5.00 5.97 -10.58
N LEU A 108 -5.48 5.18 -9.61
CA LEU A 108 -4.64 4.55 -8.60
C LEU A 108 -3.68 3.53 -9.21
N GLU A 109 -4.13 2.74 -10.20
CA GLU A 109 -3.28 1.78 -10.89
C GLU A 109 -2.13 2.47 -11.63
N ASP A 110 -2.41 3.55 -12.36
CA ASP A 110 -1.39 4.33 -13.06
C ASP A 110 -0.38 4.95 -12.10
N LEU A 111 -0.86 5.49 -10.97
CA LEU A 111 0.00 6.03 -9.92
C LEU A 111 0.89 4.93 -9.32
N VAL A 112 0.31 3.78 -8.93
CA VAL A 112 1.07 2.64 -8.39
C VAL A 112 2.12 2.15 -9.40
N ARG A 113 1.79 2.13 -10.69
CA ARG A 113 2.72 1.75 -11.76
C ARG A 113 3.87 2.74 -11.88
N GLY A 114 3.57 4.04 -11.84
CA GLY A 114 4.58 5.11 -11.83
C GLY A 114 5.52 5.01 -10.64
N LEU A 115 4.98 4.80 -9.42
CA LEU A 115 5.79 4.60 -8.22
C LEU A 115 6.62 3.32 -8.28
N GLY A 116 6.09 2.24 -8.87
CA GLY A 116 6.84 1.02 -9.14
C GLY A 116 8.06 1.28 -10.02
N ALA A 117 7.91 2.05 -11.10
CA ALA A 117 9.02 2.42 -11.97
C ALA A 117 10.14 3.20 -11.24
N VAL A 118 9.78 4.02 -10.25
CA VAL A 118 10.76 4.70 -9.38
C VAL A 118 11.51 3.71 -8.49
N VAL A 119 10.80 2.74 -7.93
CA VAL A 119 11.39 1.72 -7.04
C VAL A 119 12.31 0.76 -7.80
N ASP A 120 11.96 0.42 -9.04
CA ASP A 120 12.66 -0.61 -9.82
C ASP A 120 13.83 -0.05 -10.64
N GLY A 121 13.90 1.26 -10.86
CA GLY A 121 14.84 1.86 -11.81
C GLY A 121 15.42 3.22 -11.38
N PRO A 122 16.28 3.81 -12.23
CA PRO A 122 16.66 5.21 -12.08
C PRO A 122 15.45 6.11 -12.35
N ILE A 123 15.26 7.14 -11.53
CA ILE A 123 14.23 8.13 -11.77
C ILE A 123 14.63 8.99 -12.97
N THR A 124 13.65 9.30 -13.82
CA THR A 124 13.80 10.18 -14.97
C THR A 124 12.75 11.28 -14.89
N GLY A 125 12.97 12.41 -15.57
CA GLY A 125 11.95 13.48 -15.66
C GLY A 125 10.57 12.94 -16.04
N PRO A 126 10.42 12.12 -17.10
CA PRO A 126 9.14 11.52 -17.46
C PRO A 126 8.49 10.67 -16.36
N VAL A 127 9.27 9.93 -15.57
CA VAL A 127 8.74 9.13 -14.45
C VAL A 127 8.27 10.04 -13.31
N ALA A 128 9.03 11.09 -12.99
CA ALA A 128 8.64 12.08 -11.98
C ALA A 128 7.37 12.84 -12.38
N ASP A 129 7.25 13.20 -13.66
CA ASP A 129 6.06 13.86 -14.23
C ASP A 129 4.85 12.93 -14.20
N ALA A 130 5.03 11.64 -14.52
CA ALA A 130 3.95 10.65 -14.48
C ALA A 130 3.42 10.45 -13.05
N VAL A 131 4.31 10.37 -12.05
CA VAL A 131 3.91 10.25 -10.64
C VAL A 131 3.18 11.52 -10.17
N SER A 132 3.72 12.70 -10.48
CA SER A 132 3.10 13.99 -10.12
C SER A 132 1.75 14.21 -10.80
N GLY A 133 1.64 13.80 -12.07
CA GLY A 133 0.39 13.76 -12.82
C GLY A 133 -0.62 12.80 -12.21
N GLY A 134 -0.18 11.58 -11.87
CA GLY A 134 -1.01 10.56 -11.23
C GLY A 134 -1.57 10.99 -9.88
N LEU A 135 -0.76 11.64 -9.03
CA LEU A 135 -1.23 12.20 -7.76
C LEU A 135 -2.35 13.23 -7.95
N ARG A 136 -2.18 14.16 -8.90
CA ARG A 136 -3.22 15.16 -9.23
C ARG A 136 -4.48 14.52 -9.79
N GLN A 137 -4.32 13.51 -10.65
CA GLN A 137 -5.43 12.78 -11.24
C GLN A 137 -6.23 12.05 -10.16
N VAL A 138 -5.56 11.31 -9.26
CA VAL A 138 -6.20 10.63 -8.12
C VAL A 138 -6.98 11.63 -7.27
N GLY A 139 -6.38 12.77 -6.92
CA GLY A 139 -7.08 13.83 -6.18
C GLY A 139 -8.34 14.30 -6.91
N THR A 140 -8.24 14.54 -8.21
CA THR A 140 -9.36 15.04 -9.03
C THR A 140 -10.51 14.04 -9.14
N VAL A 141 -10.22 12.75 -9.35
CA VAL A 141 -11.28 11.71 -9.50
C VAL A 141 -11.88 11.28 -8.16
N THR A 142 -11.13 11.40 -7.07
CA THR A 142 -11.63 11.03 -5.73
C THR A 142 -12.37 12.18 -5.05
N GLN A 143 -12.10 13.43 -5.41
CA GLN A 143 -12.72 14.61 -4.81
C GLN A 143 -14.26 14.57 -4.76
N PRO A 144 -14.98 14.18 -5.82
CA PRO A 144 -16.45 14.16 -5.80
C PRO A 144 -17.02 13.07 -4.88
N ALA A 145 -16.32 11.95 -4.73
CA ALA A 145 -16.77 10.80 -3.94
C ALA A 145 -16.35 10.90 -2.47
N CYS A 146 -15.13 11.38 -2.22
CA CYS A 146 -14.53 11.44 -0.90
C CYS A 146 -14.68 12.81 -0.23
N GLY A 147 -14.84 13.90 -0.98
CA GLY A 147 -14.99 15.24 -0.40
C GLY A 147 -13.80 15.66 0.47
N PHE A 148 -12.57 15.37 0.03
CA PHE A 148 -11.37 15.78 0.76
C PHE A 148 -11.31 17.32 0.88
N PRO A 149 -10.76 17.85 1.98
CA PRO A 149 -10.57 19.29 2.14
C PRO A 149 -9.59 19.83 1.08
N THR A 150 -9.95 20.94 0.45
CA THR A 150 -9.15 21.68 -0.56
C THR A 150 -8.62 22.99 -0.02
#